data_AF-A0A354TNT9-F1
#
_entry.id   AF-A0A354TNT9-F1
#
_cell.length_a   1.000
_cell.length_b   1.000
_cell.length_c   1.000
_cell.angle_alpha   90.00
_cell.angle_beta   90.00
_cell.angle_gamma   90.00
#
_symmetry.space_group_name_H-M   'P 1'
#
loop_
_entity.id
_entity.type
_entity.pdbx_description
1 polymer ?
#
loop_
_entity_poly.entity_id
_entity_poly.type
_entity_poly.pdbx_seq_one_letter_code
_entity_poly.pdbx_strand_id
1 'polypeptide(L)'
;MDAVNDFLIYIDSFLGSAIWFPTLLLATGIFFTLYLGFPQIRYFKHAIGVTTGKFDKDGAKGDTSHFQALATALSGTVGTGNIGGGALA
;
A
#
# COMPACT_ATOMS: atom_id res chain seq x y z
N MET A 1 9.81 -33.51 -5.23
CA MET A 1 9.99 -32.07 -5.50
C MET A 1 8.93 -31.57 -6.47
N ASP A 2 8.45 -32.42 -7.39
CA ASP A 2 7.46 -32.05 -8.41
C ASP A 2 6.08 -31.67 -7.82
N ALA A 3 5.57 -32.40 -6.82
CA ALA A 3 4.29 -32.07 -6.19
C ALA A 3 4.26 -30.68 -5.51
N VAL A 4 5.40 -30.21 -4.99
CA VAL A 4 5.51 -28.87 -4.41
C VAL A 4 5.53 -27.82 -5.53
N ASN A 5 6.24 -28.09 -6.61
CA ASN A 5 6.27 -27.22 -7.78
C ASN A 5 4.88 -27.09 -8.44
N ASP A 6 4.16 -28.20 -8.61
CA ASP A 6 2.82 -28.21 -9.19
C ASP A 6 1.82 -27.45 -8.32
N PHE A 7 1.95 -27.56 -6.99
CA PHE A 7 1.17 -26.76 -6.07
C PHE A 7 1.46 -25.26 -6.18
N LEU A 8 2.73 -24.86 -6.31
CA LEU A 8 3.10 -23.45 -6.49
C LEU A 8 2.57 -22.88 -7.81
N ILE A 9 2.64 -23.66 -8.90
CA ILE A 9 2.09 -23.27 -10.22
C ILE A 9 0.57 -23.12 -10.15
N TYR A 10 -0.11 -24.00 -9.42
CA TYR A 10 -1.56 -23.88 -9.21
C TYR A 10 -1.91 -22.55 -8.52
N ILE A 11 -1.17 -22.16 -7.47
CA ILE A 11 -1.38 -20.86 -6.81
C ILE A 11 -1.03 -19.68 -7.72
N ASP A 12 0.07 -19.77 -8.48
CA ASP A 12 0.46 -18.74 -9.44
C ASP A 12 -0.63 -18.49 -10.49
N SER A 13 -1.27 -19.56 -10.98
CA SER A 13 -2.34 -19.47 -11.98
C SER A 13 -3.56 -18.65 -11.50
N PHE A 14 -3.73 -18.54 -10.18
CA PHE A 14 -4.81 -17.77 -9.56
C PHE A 14 -4.38 -16.36 -9.15
N LEU A 15 -3.10 -16.12 -8.85
CA LEU A 15 -2.61 -14.85 -8.29
C LEU A 15 -1.64 -14.12 -9.22
N GLY A 16 -0.55 -14.79 -9.62
CA GLY A 16 0.59 -14.17 -10.30
C GLY A 16 0.36 -13.97 -11.80
N SER A 17 -0.11 -15.01 -12.49
CA SER A 17 -0.39 -14.97 -13.93
C SER A 17 -1.84 -14.58 -14.25
N ALA A 18 -2.68 -14.42 -13.23
CA ALA A 18 -4.09 -14.14 -13.39
C ALA A 18 -4.37 -12.63 -13.55
N ILE A 19 -4.73 -12.21 -14.77
CA ILE A 19 -5.01 -10.79 -15.09
C ILE A 19 -6.12 -10.19 -14.22
N TRP A 20 -7.09 -11.00 -13.79
CA TRP A 20 -8.23 -10.53 -13.00
C TRP A 20 -7.80 -9.91 -11.66
N PHE A 21 -6.70 -10.38 -11.07
CA PHE A 21 -6.28 -9.96 -9.73
C PHE A 21 -5.75 -8.51 -9.73
N PRO A 22 -4.76 -8.11 -10.54
CA PRO A 22 -4.37 -6.70 -10.66
C PRO A 22 -5.51 -5.79 -11.15
N THR A 23 -6.34 -6.25 -12.08
CA THR A 23 -7.47 -5.44 -12.58
C THR A 23 -8.49 -5.15 -11.48
N LEU A 24 -8.79 -6.12 -10.62
CA LEU A 24 -9.70 -5.95 -9.49
C LEU A 24 -9.14 -4.97 -8.45
N LEU A 25 -7.84 -5.05 -8.15
CA LEU A 25 -7.18 -4.11 -7.24
C LEU A 25 -7.24 -2.67 -7.78
N LEU A 26 -6.95 -2.47 -9.07
CA LEU A 26 -7.05 -1.16 -9.73
C LEU A 26 -8.49 -0.64 -9.74
N ALA A 27 -9.47 -1.48 -10.11
CA ALA A 27 -10.88 -1.11 -10.14
C ALA A 27 -11.37 -0.68 -8.75
N THR A 28 -10.96 -1.40 -7.70
CA THR A 28 -11.29 -1.07 -6.31
C THR A 28 -10.70 0.30 -5.91
N GLY A 29 -9.45 0.57 -6.28
CA GLY A 29 -8.81 1.87 -6.03
C GLY A 29 -9.52 3.03 -6.74
N ILE A 30 -9.90 2.84 -8.01
CA ILE A 30 -10.64 3.84 -8.79
C ILE A 30 -12.04 4.06 -8.18
N PHE A 31 -12.74 2.99 -7.84
CA PHE A 31 -14.05 3.05 -7.21
C PHE A 31 -14.03 3.89 -5.94
N PHE A 32 -13.12 3.58 -5.00
CA PHE A 32 -13.01 4.35 -3.75
C PHE A 32 -12.53 5.78 -3.99
N THR A 33 -11.65 6.00 -4.97
CA THR A 33 -11.22 7.34 -5.37
C THR A 33 -12.40 8.20 -5.78
N LEU A 34 -13.28 7.71 -6.66
CA LEU A 34 -14.44 8.45 -7.12
C LEU A 34 -15.50 8.59 -6.03
N TYR A 35 -15.80 7.50 -5.31
CA TYR A 35 -16.80 7.47 -4.24
C TYR A 35 -16.47 8.43 -3.10
N LEU A 36 -15.20 8.52 -2.68
CA LEU A 36 -14.73 9.45 -1.64
C LEU A 36 -14.43 10.85 -2.19
N GLY A 37 -14.54 11.06 -3.51
CA GLY A 37 -14.30 12.32 -4.19
C GLY A 37 -12.83 12.78 -4.18
N PHE A 38 -11.90 11.93 -4.59
CA PHE A 38 -10.46 12.21 -4.66
C PHE A 38 -9.82 12.55 -3.30
N PRO A 39 -9.94 11.67 -2.29
CA PRO A 39 -9.41 11.91 -0.95
C PRO A 39 -7.89 12.15 -0.94
N GLN A 40 -7.14 11.50 -1.83
CA GLN A 40 -5.69 11.67 -1.98
C GLN A 40 -5.27 13.11 -2.29
N ILE A 41 -6.11 13.93 -2.94
CA ILE A 41 -5.83 15.35 -3.18
C ILE A 41 -6.38 16.19 -2.03
N ARG A 42 -7.64 15.94 -1.63
CA ARG A 42 -8.35 16.73 -0.62
C ARG A 42 -7.64 16.73 0.74
N TYR A 43 -7.14 15.57 1.17
CA TYR A 43 -6.59 15.37 2.52
C TYR A 43 -5.07 15.33 2.58
N PHE A 44 -4.36 15.50 1.46
CA PHE A 44 -2.90 15.41 1.42
C PHE A 44 -2.22 16.34 2.44
N LYS A 45 -2.61 17.61 2.46
CA LYS A 45 -2.06 18.61 3.40
C LYS A 45 -2.37 18.26 4.86
N HIS A 46 -3.55 17.73 5.11
CA HIS A 46 -3.95 17.33 6.46
C HIS A 46 -3.15 16.11 6.92
N ALA A 47 -2.98 15.11 6.06
CA ALA A 47 -2.19 13.92 6.33
C ALA A 47 -0.73 14.27 6.70
N ILE A 48 -0.10 15.20 5.97
CA ILE A 48 1.25 15.70 6.34
C ILE A 48 1.21 16.35 7.73
N GLY A 49 0.23 17.20 8.02
CA GLY A 49 0.12 17.82 9.35
C GLY A 49 -0.03 16.78 10.48
N VAL A 50 -0.76 15.68 10.23
CA VAL A 50 -0.90 14.58 11.20
C VAL A 50 0.43 13.87 11.41
N THR A 51 1.14 13.55 10.34
CA THR A 51 2.39 12.79 10.45
C THR A 51 3.56 13.61 10.98
N THR A 52 3.53 14.94 10.88
CA THR A 52 4.51 15.83 11.53
C THR A 52 4.18 16.14 12.99
N GLY A 53 3.15 15.51 13.57
CA GLY A 53 2.76 15.70 14.97
C GLY A 53 2.01 17.01 15.27
N LYS A 54 1.56 17.76 14.25
CA LYS A 54 0.82 19.03 14.46
C LYS A 54 -0.51 18.83 15.19
N PHE A 55 -1.06 17.61 15.13
CA PHE A 55 -2.34 17.24 15.74
C PHE A 55 -2.18 16.24 16.90
N ASP A 56 -0.95 16.02 17.37
CA ASP A 56 -0.70 15.14 18.52
C ASP A 56 -1.32 15.77 19.77
N LYS A 57 -1.97 14.94 20.59
CA LYS A 57 -2.59 15.36 21.85
C LYS A 57 -1.84 14.71 23.01
N ASP A 58 -1.56 15.50 24.03
CA ASP A 58 -0.99 15.00 25.28
C ASP A 58 -1.92 13.96 25.91
N GLY A 59 -1.39 12.75 26.13
CA GLY A 59 -2.13 11.61 26.67
C GLY A 59 -2.89 10.76 25.65
N ALA A 60 -2.72 10.99 24.34
CA ALA A 60 -3.22 10.08 23.32
C ALA A 60 -2.55 8.69 23.46
N LYS A 61 -3.34 7.63 23.52
CA LYS A 61 -2.83 6.24 23.55
C LYS A 61 -2.33 5.85 22.16
N GLY A 62 -1.05 5.54 22.04
CA GLY A 62 -0.44 4.97 20.85
C GLY A 62 0.94 4.40 21.20
N ASP A 63 1.29 3.25 20.63
CA ASP A 63 2.57 2.58 20.88
C ASP A 63 3.75 3.29 20.19
N THR A 64 3.45 4.15 19.22
CA THR A 64 4.43 4.85 18.38
C THR A 64 3.85 6.17 17.88
N SER A 65 4.70 7.14 17.53
CA SER A 65 4.23 8.42 17.00
C SER A 65 3.64 8.27 15.59
N HIS A 66 2.80 9.22 15.16
CA HIS A 66 2.24 9.20 13.79
C HIS A 66 3.33 9.17 12.70
N PHE A 67 4.45 9.85 12.93
CA PHE A 67 5.61 9.79 12.04
C PHE A 67 6.24 8.40 11.98
N GLN A 68 6.44 7.77 13.15
CA GLN A 68 7.06 6.45 13.22
C GLN A 68 6.16 5.38 12.59
N ALA A 69 4.84 5.43 12.81
CA ALA A 69 3.88 4.55 12.14
C ALA A 69 3.95 4.69 10.61
N LEU A 70 4.04 5.93 10.10
CA LEU A 70 4.25 6.19 8.67
C LEU A 70 5.59 5.61 8.19
N ALA A 71 6.68 5.84 8.91
CA ALA A 71 8.00 5.34 8.55
C ALA A 71 8.05 3.80 8.48
N THR A 72 7.39 3.11 9.42
CA THR A 72 7.26 1.64 9.41
C THR A 72 6.48 1.17 8.18
N ALA A 73 5.34 1.80 7.86
CA ALA A 73 4.55 1.45 6.68
C ALA A 73 5.31 1.72 5.37
N LEU A 74 6.03 2.84 5.28
CA LEU A 74 6.88 3.18 4.14
C LEU A 74 8.03 2.20 3.98
N SER A 75 8.68 1.77 5.06
CA SER A 75 9.74 0.77 5.01
C SER A 75 9.26 -0.57 4.43
N GLY A 76 7.99 -0.93 4.62
CA GLY A 76 7.40 -2.14 4.05
C GLY A 76 7.05 -2.04 2.56
N THR A 77 6.87 -0.82 2.04
CA THR A 77 6.42 -0.57 0.66
C THR A 77 7.50 -0.02 -0.26
N VAL A 78 8.49 0.69 0.29
CA VAL A 78 9.65 1.21 -0.43
C VAL A 78 10.77 0.17 -0.39
N GLY A 79 10.79 -0.69 -1.39
CA GLY A 79 11.81 -1.75 -1.54
C GLY A 79 12.53 -1.71 -2.88
N THR A 80 13.37 -2.72 -3.10
CA THR A 80 14.09 -2.95 -4.37
C THR A 80 13.18 -2.98 -5.59
N GLY A 81 11.89 -3.34 -5.43
CA GLY A 81 10.89 -3.28 -6.49
C GLY A 81 10.66 -1.88 -7.07
N ASN A 82 10.67 -0.82 -6.25
CA ASN A 82 10.48 0.56 -6.74
C ASN A 82 11.75 1.12 -7.40
N ILE A 83 12.93 0.68 -6.96
CA ILE A 83 14.22 1.12 -7.53
C ILE A 83 14.55 0.36 -8.82
N GLY A 84 14.39 -0.97 -8.81
CA GLY A 84 14.66 -1.82 -9.97
C GLY A 84 13.56 -1.77 -11.02
N GLY A 85 12.29 -1.77 -10.60
CA GLY A 85 11.15 -1.65 -11.51
C GLY A 85 11.09 -0.30 -12.21
N GLY A 86 11.40 0.80 -11.53
CA GLY A 86 11.49 2.14 -12.13
C GLY A 86 12.66 2.32 -13.10
N ALA A 87 13.66 1.44 -13.08
CA ALA A 87 14.76 1.44 -14.05
C ALA A 87 14.48 0.55 -15.28
N LEU A 88 13.49 -0.35 -15.18
CA LEU A 88 13.12 -1.30 -16.24
C LEU A 88 11.84 -0.89 -17.00
N ALA A 89 10.96 -0.13 -16.35
CA ALA A 89 9.74 0.45 -16.94
C ALA A 89 10.05 1.73 -17.73
#